data_AF-A0A420RXU0-F1
#
_entry.id   AF-A0A420RXU0-F1
#
_cell.length_a   1.000
_cell.length_b   1.000
_cell.length_c   1.000
_cell.angle_alpha   90.00
_cell.angle_beta   90.00
_cell.angle_gamma   90.00
#
_symmetry.space_group_name_H-M   'P 1'
#
loop_
_entity.id
_entity.type
_entity.pdbx_description
1 polymer ?
#
loop_
_entity_poly.entity_id
_entity_poly.type
_entity_poly.pdbx_seq_one_letter_code
_entity_poly.pdbx_strand_id
1 'polypeptide(L)'
;MDDLVTVYSDLLKQATKVGEGRSEHAHSSPPGAAVPHNFLLTQRWMVVLPRRRAAVNKEAGANAIGMMGVVAVATQSEIDGWIRLGSAAALTELGVPK
;
A
#
# COMPACT_ATOMS: atom_id res chain seq x y z
N MET A 1 -3.91 -12.70 -22.43
CA MET A 1 -4.22 -12.82 -20.99
C MET A 1 -2.94 -13.17 -20.22
N ASP A 2 -2.15 -14.10 -20.75
CA ASP A 2 -0.86 -14.54 -20.20
C ASP A 2 0.13 -13.40 -19.95
N ASP A 3 0.19 -12.38 -20.83
CA ASP A 3 1.10 -11.25 -20.68
C ASP A 3 0.81 -10.40 -19.42
N LEU A 4 -0.47 -10.12 -19.11
CA LEU A 4 -0.85 -9.35 -17.92
C LEU A 4 -0.53 -10.12 -16.63
N VAL A 5 -0.68 -11.44 -16.63
CA VAL A 5 -0.36 -12.29 -15.48
C VAL A 5 1.15 -12.33 -15.27
N THR A 6 1.94 -12.39 -16.34
CA THR A 6 3.40 -12.28 -16.28
C THR A 6 3.84 -10.94 -15.70
N VAL A 7 3.32 -9.83 -16.23
CA VAL A 7 3.65 -8.48 -15.73
C VAL A 7 3.26 -8.33 -14.25
N TYR A 8 2.06 -8.78 -13.87
CA TYR A 8 1.64 -8.76 -12.47
C TYR A 8 2.58 -9.59 -11.58
N SER A 9 2.95 -10.79 -12.02
CA SER A 9 3.86 -11.68 -11.27
C SER A 9 5.22 -11.04 -11.07
N ASP A 10 5.75 -10.33 -12.07
CA ASP A 10 7.04 -9.66 -11.97
C ASP A 10 6.99 -8.41 -11.08
N LEU A 11 5.90 -7.63 -11.14
CA LEU A 11 5.67 -6.52 -10.21
C LEU A 11 5.50 -7.03 -8.77
N LEU A 12 4.80 -8.15 -8.57
CA LEU A 12 4.60 -8.76 -7.27
C LEU A 12 5.93 -9.25 -6.66
N LYS A 13 6.81 -9.85 -7.46
CA LYS A 13 8.16 -10.23 -7.03
C LYS A 13 8.96 -9.00 -6.59
N GLN A 14 8.91 -7.91 -7.36
CA GLN A 14 9.59 -6.66 -7.02
C GLN A 14 9.06 -6.05 -5.72
N ALA A 15 7.74 -5.95 -5.58
CA ALA A 15 7.11 -5.46 -4.37
C ALA A 15 7.45 -6.33 -3.15
N THR A 16 7.44 -7.66 -3.32
CA THR A 16 7.81 -8.63 -2.27
C THR A 16 9.24 -8.43 -1.81
N LYS A 17 10.19 -8.30 -2.74
CA LYS A 17 11.60 -8.03 -2.42
C LYS A 17 11.80 -6.73 -1.65
N VAL A 18 11.10 -5.66 -2.04
CA VAL A 18 11.24 -4.34 -1.40
C VAL A 18 10.51 -4.27 -0.04
N GLY A 19 9.41 -5.02 0.11
CA GLY A 19 8.58 -5.04 1.32
C GLY A 19 8.98 -6.09 2.36
N GLU A 20 9.94 -6.96 2.06
CA GLU A 20 10.34 -8.07 2.93
C GLU A 20 10.69 -7.61 4.36
N GLY A 21 10.02 -8.20 5.36
CA GLY A 21 10.23 -7.86 6.77
C GLY A 21 9.71 -6.48 7.20
N ARG A 22 9.10 -5.69 6.31
CA ARG A 22 8.70 -4.30 6.60
C ARG A 22 7.25 -4.12 7.05
N SER A 23 6.43 -5.16 6.90
CA SER A 23 5.04 -5.14 7.36
C SER A 23 4.95 -5.32 8.87
N GLU A 24 3.97 -4.65 9.49
CA GLU A 24 3.65 -4.73 10.93
C GLU A 24 3.45 -6.17 11.43
N HIS A 25 3.03 -7.07 10.54
CA HIS A 25 2.84 -8.50 10.83
C HIS A 25 3.67 -9.39 9.91
N ALA A 26 4.86 -8.94 9.48
CA ALA A 26 5.70 -9.70 8.55
C ALA A 26 6.01 -11.14 9.01
N HIS A 27 6.13 -11.36 10.33
CA HIS A 27 6.43 -12.67 10.90
C HIS A 27 5.23 -13.63 10.95
N SER A 28 4.00 -13.15 10.74
CA SER A 28 2.81 -14.01 10.70
C SER A 28 2.49 -14.53 9.29
N SER A 29 3.24 -14.10 8.27
CA SER A 29 3.05 -14.57 6.90
C SER A 29 3.62 -15.98 6.71
N PRO A 30 2.89 -16.89 6.02
CA PRO A 30 3.43 -18.18 5.65
C PRO A 30 4.72 -18.05 4.80
N PRO A 31 5.66 -19.01 4.89
CA PRO A 31 6.81 -19.05 4.00
C PRO A 31 6.37 -19.00 2.53
N GLY A 32 7.02 -18.14 1.73
CA GLY A 32 6.71 -17.96 0.32
C GLY A 32 5.46 -17.11 0.01
N ALA A 33 4.77 -16.59 1.04
CA ALA A 33 3.69 -15.63 0.81
C ALA A 33 4.23 -14.31 0.23
N ALA A 34 3.48 -13.71 -0.69
CA ALA A 34 3.76 -12.35 -1.13
C ALA A 34 3.55 -11.36 0.04
N VAL A 35 4.26 -10.22 -0.01
CA VAL A 35 4.03 -9.15 0.96
C VAL A 35 2.59 -8.63 0.88
N PRO A 36 2.03 -8.08 1.96
CA PRO A 36 0.82 -7.26 1.88
C PRO A 36 1.02 -6.15 0.82
N HIS A 37 0.08 -6.01 -0.09
CA HIS A 37 0.20 -5.05 -1.18
C HIS A 37 -1.15 -4.50 -1.62
N ASN A 38 -1.13 -3.36 -2.31
CA ASN A 38 -2.24 -2.94 -3.14
C ASN A 38 -1.91 -3.22 -4.59
N PHE A 39 -2.92 -3.63 -5.35
CA PHE A 39 -2.85 -3.75 -6.80
C PHE A 39 -3.86 -2.79 -7.40
N LEU A 40 -3.42 -1.97 -8.35
CA LEU A 40 -4.30 -1.13 -9.14
C LEU A 40 -4.07 -1.41 -10.62
N LEU A 41 -5.17 -1.48 -11.36
CA LEU A 41 -5.17 -1.72 -12.80
C LEU A 41 -6.10 -0.70 -13.45
N THR A 42 -5.60 -0.07 -14.50
CA THR A 42 -6.39 0.75 -15.42
C THR A 42 -6.27 0.17 -16.83
N GLN A 43 -6.97 0.76 -17.79
CA GLN A 43 -6.79 0.40 -19.20
C GLN A 43 -5.38 0.70 -19.74
N ARG A 44 -4.55 1.48 -19.03
CA ARG A 44 -3.24 1.95 -19.52
C ARG A 44 -2.05 1.39 -18.75
N TRP A 45 -2.25 0.99 -17.51
CA TRP A 45 -1.15 0.59 -16.63
C TRP A 45 -1.64 -0.25 -15.46
N MET A 46 -0.72 -0.98 -14.85
CA MET A 46 -0.92 -1.65 -13.57
C MET A 46 0.22 -1.30 -12.60
N VAL A 47 -0.05 -1.34 -11.30
CA VAL A 47 0.94 -1.12 -10.25
C VAL A 47 0.68 -2.04 -9.07
N VAL A 48 1.77 -2.56 -8.49
CA VAL A 48 1.75 -3.28 -7.21
C VAL A 48 2.53 -2.45 -6.19
N LEU A 49 1.86 -2.04 -5.11
CA LEU A 49 2.42 -1.19 -4.05
C LEU A 49 2.58 -2.01 -2.78
N PRO A 50 3.80 -2.30 -2.30
CA PRO A 50 4.00 -3.00 -1.03
C PRO A 50 3.50 -2.14 0.14
N ARG A 51 2.80 -2.77 1.08
CA ARG A 51 2.16 -2.13 2.23
C ARG A 51 2.85 -2.55 3.53
N ARG A 52 3.07 -1.58 4.40
CA ARG A 52 3.64 -1.82 5.74
C ARG A 52 2.55 -2.00 6.79
N ARG A 53 1.51 -1.17 6.73
CA ARG A 53 0.35 -1.20 7.62
C ARG A 53 -0.88 -0.58 6.94
N ALA A 54 -2.06 -0.85 7.46
CA ALA A 54 -3.33 -0.34 6.92
C ALA A 54 -3.56 1.14 7.25
N ALA A 55 -3.15 1.56 8.45
CA ALA A 55 -3.35 2.91 8.97
C ALA A 55 -2.20 3.35 9.90
N VAL A 56 -1.96 4.66 10.00
CA VAL A 56 -0.99 5.24 10.96
C VAL A 56 -1.62 5.28 12.36
N ASN A 57 -2.91 5.60 12.42
CA ASN A 57 -3.73 5.62 13.62
C ASN A 57 -5.22 5.43 13.22
N LYS A 58 -6.15 5.60 14.16
CA LYS A 58 -7.60 5.42 13.91
C LYS A 58 -8.20 6.38 12.87
N GLU A 59 -7.58 7.53 12.65
CA GLU A 59 -8.07 8.62 11.79
C GLU A 59 -7.41 8.60 10.40
N ALA A 60 -6.27 7.89 10.24
CA ALA A 60 -5.41 7.98 9.07
C ALA A 60 -5.10 6.61 8.45
N GLY A 61 -6.08 6.04 7.75
CA GLY A 61 -5.98 4.79 6.99
C GLY A 61 -6.05 4.98 5.48
N ALA A 62 -5.35 4.14 4.73
CA ALA A 62 -5.40 4.16 3.27
C ALA A 62 -5.54 2.76 2.69
N ASN A 63 -6.39 2.62 1.67
CA ASN A 63 -6.44 1.46 0.77
C ASN A 63 -5.65 1.75 -0.52
N ALA A 64 -5.89 0.98 -1.57
CA ALA A 64 -5.22 1.13 -2.87
C ALA A 64 -5.31 2.55 -3.45
N ILE A 65 -6.50 3.16 -3.48
CA ILE A 65 -6.67 4.50 -4.05
C ILE A 65 -6.12 5.59 -3.12
N GLY A 66 -6.19 5.38 -1.80
CA GLY A 66 -5.54 6.25 -0.81
C GLY A 66 -4.02 6.31 -0.99
N MET A 67 -3.39 5.17 -1.31
CA MET A 67 -1.95 5.13 -1.64
C MET A 67 -1.59 5.87 -2.94
N MET A 68 -2.57 6.19 -3.79
CA MET A 68 -2.41 7.04 -4.98
C MET A 68 -2.72 8.52 -4.72
N GLY A 69 -3.00 8.90 -3.46
CA GLY A 69 -3.26 10.28 -3.07
C GLY A 69 -4.74 10.68 -3.01
N VAL A 70 -5.68 9.75 -3.25
CA VAL A 70 -7.12 10.00 -3.10
C VAL A 70 -7.60 9.36 -1.79
N VAL A 71 -7.60 10.14 -0.72
CA VAL A 71 -7.98 9.66 0.61
C VAL A 71 -9.48 9.83 0.80
N ALA A 72 -10.18 8.71 1.02
CA ALA A 72 -11.59 8.72 1.40
C ALA A 72 -11.71 8.78 2.93
N VAL A 73 -12.40 9.80 3.43
CA VAL A 73 -12.65 10.05 4.86
C VAL A 73 -14.12 10.34 5.08
N ALA A 74 -14.66 9.93 6.23
CA ALA A 74 -16.07 10.07 6.56
C ALA A 74 -16.34 11.23 7.53
N THR A 75 -15.31 11.69 8.24
CA THR A 75 -15.44 12.66 9.34
C THR A 75 -14.44 13.81 9.24
N GLN A 76 -14.79 14.94 9.86
CA GLN A 76 -13.87 16.08 9.97
C GLN A 76 -12.62 15.71 10.78
N SER A 77 -12.74 14.87 11.81
CA SER A 77 -11.58 14.39 12.58
C SER A 77 -10.59 13.59 11.74
N GLU A 78 -11.07 12.78 10.79
CA GLU A 78 -10.18 12.07 9.84
C GLU A 78 -9.51 13.05 8.88
N ILE A 79 -10.24 14.06 8.37
CA ILE A 79 -9.66 15.14 7.55
C ILE A 79 -8.53 15.83 8.32
N ASP A 80 -8.82 16.28 9.54
CA ASP A 80 -7.86 17.01 10.38
C ASP A 80 -6.68 16.12 10.77
N GLY A 81 -6.92 14.83 11.02
CA GLY A 81 -5.89 13.83 11.29
C GLY A 81 -4.90 13.68 10.14
N TRP A 82 -5.40 13.57 8.91
CA TRP A 82 -4.56 13.52 7.70
C TRP A 82 -3.78 14.82 7.47
N ILE A 83 -4.40 15.98 7.66
CA ILE A 83 -3.72 17.29 7.53
C ILE A 83 -2.61 17.43 8.56
N ARG A 84 -2.89 17.08 9.83
CA ARG A 84 -1.94 17.18 10.95
C ARG A 84 -0.73 16.26 10.77
N LEU A 85 -0.94 15.03 10.31
CA LEU A 85 0.15 14.10 10.02
C LEU A 85 0.98 14.52 8.80
N GLY A 86 0.34 15.20 7.83
CA GLY A 86 0.89 15.48 6.52
C GLY A 86 0.78 14.26 5.60
N SER A 87 0.11 14.41 4.46
CA SER A 87 -0.24 13.29 3.59
C SER A 87 0.96 12.46 3.13
N ALA A 88 2.07 13.09 2.73
CA ALA A 88 3.27 12.37 2.28
C ALA A 88 3.96 11.59 3.41
N ALA A 89 4.00 12.17 4.62
CA ALA A 89 4.56 11.50 5.79
C ALA A 89 3.70 10.30 6.21
N ALA A 90 2.37 10.48 6.23
CA ALA A 90 1.44 9.38 6.46
C ALA A 90 1.63 8.25 5.43
N LEU A 91 1.68 8.56 4.13
CA LEU A 91 1.89 7.56 3.07
C LEU A 91 3.24 6.82 3.18
N THR A 92 4.28 7.49 3.69
CA THR A 92 5.59 6.87 3.97
C THR A 92 5.52 5.81 5.07
N GLU A 93 4.61 5.97 6.04
CA GLU A 93 4.36 4.95 7.06
C GLU A 93 3.50 3.79 6.54
N LEU A 94 2.55 4.07 5.64
CA LEU A 94 1.62 3.07 5.10
C LEU A 94 2.23 2.18 4.01
N GLY A 95 3.17 2.71 3.22
CA GLY A 95 3.88 2.03 2.14
C GLY A 95 5.39 1.97 2.36
N VAL A 96 6.14 1.44 1.40
CA VAL A 96 7.61 1.45 1.48
C VAL A 96 8.17 2.75 0.89
N PRO A 97 8.88 3.61 1.66
CA PRO A 97 9.50 4.82 1.12
C PRO A 97 10.56 4.54 0.06
N LYS A 98 10.73 5.48 -0.86
CA LYS A 98 11.80 5.47 -1.87
C LYS A 98 13.18 5.65 -1.24
#